data_AF-A0A661ZY62-F1
#
_entry.id   AF-A0A661ZY62-F1
#
_cell.length_a   1.000
_cell.length_b   1.000
_cell.length_c   1.000
_cell.angle_alpha   90.00
_cell.angle_beta   90.00
_cell.angle_gamma   90.00
#
_symmetry.space_group_name_H-M   'P 1'
#
loop_
_entity.id
_entity.type
_entity.pdbx_description
1 polymer ?
#
loop_
_entity_poly.entity_id
_entity_poly.type
_entity_poly.pdbx_seq_one_letter_code
_entity_poly.pdbx_strand_id
1 'polypeptide(L)'
;MVLIHLLGALQTKDIILKIILFIISFVLTLTISLKAQIEYEIVQSKAQNDEWIQKLKESDFQYQLLMIKNRILSDTNLYIEPTKCEEISSEYEIYLDSIKNVRHKVEGKPMWAFIYKDDYYIIRFTNLVKNIYAIEIVNFLNEKRIKKIVFAESGNSESFFGSISYYGLIEISLKTKRNLKKVIKIIKEAHAPNSKS
;
A
#
# COMPACT_ATOMS: atom_id res chain seq x y z
N MET A 1 11.98 -44.34 49.59
CA MET A 1 12.19 -44.32 48.12
C MET A 1 11.07 -43.61 47.34
N VAL A 2 9.79 -43.83 47.64
CA VAL A 2 8.65 -43.22 46.90
C VAL A 2 8.61 -41.68 46.96
N LEU A 3 8.98 -41.07 48.10
CA LEU A 3 8.96 -39.61 48.29
C LEU A 3 9.95 -38.86 47.37
N ILE A 4 11.11 -39.46 47.09
CA ILE A 4 12.17 -38.88 46.24
C ILE A 4 11.72 -38.88 44.76
N HIS A 5 11.02 -39.92 44.32
CA HIS A 5 10.44 -39.96 42.97
C HIS A 5 9.27 -38.98 42.79
N LEU A 6 8.43 -38.77 43.82
CA LEU A 6 7.39 -37.73 43.76
C LEU A 6 7.97 -36.32 43.69
N LEU A 7 8.99 -36.01 44.50
CA LEU A 7 9.68 -34.72 44.48
C LEU A 7 10.35 -34.43 43.13
N GLY A 8 11.01 -35.43 42.53
CA GLY A 8 11.60 -35.30 41.19
C GLY A 8 10.55 -35.10 40.08
N ALA A 9 9.38 -35.74 40.19
CA ALA A 9 8.27 -35.60 39.24
C ALA A 9 7.54 -34.24 39.36
N LEU A 10 7.46 -33.67 40.57
CA LEU A 10 6.94 -32.32 40.81
C LEU A 10 7.89 -31.26 40.24
N GLN A 11 9.19 -31.41 40.49
CA GLN A 11 10.22 -30.48 40.04
C GLN A 11 10.36 -30.44 38.50
N THR A 12 10.18 -31.59 37.83
CA THR A 12 10.15 -31.65 36.36
C THR A 12 8.91 -31.00 35.76
N LYS A 13 7.74 -31.11 36.41
CA LYS A 13 6.51 -30.41 35.96
C LYS A 13 6.65 -28.90 36.06
N ASP A 14 7.25 -28.39 37.13
CA ASP A 14 7.49 -26.94 37.30
C ASP A 14 8.46 -26.39 36.26
N ILE A 15 9.49 -27.16 35.89
CA ILE A 15 10.44 -26.78 34.84
C ILE A 15 9.75 -26.74 33.47
N ILE A 16 8.93 -27.75 33.16
CA ILE A 16 8.18 -27.81 31.91
C ILE A 16 7.20 -26.62 31.81
N LEU A 17 6.51 -26.29 32.89
CA LEU A 17 5.58 -25.15 32.93
C LEU A 17 6.30 -23.82 32.69
N LYS A 18 7.48 -23.62 33.28
CA LYS A 18 8.31 -22.41 33.06
C LYS A 18 8.77 -22.29 31.61
N ILE A 19 9.17 -23.40 30.98
CA ILE A 19 9.57 -23.42 29.57
C ILE A 19 8.38 -23.05 28.66
N ILE A 20 7.20 -23.61 28.92
CA ILE A 20 5.99 -23.29 28.15
C ILE A 20 5.64 -21.81 28.28
N LEU A 21 5.66 -21.26 29.50
CA LEU A 21 5.41 -19.84 29.74
C LEU A 21 6.43 -18.93 29.03
N PHE A 22 7.70 -19.33 29.02
CA PHE A 22 8.75 -18.62 28.29
C PHE A 22 8.50 -18.63 26.78
N ILE A 23 8.17 -19.80 26.19
CA ILE A 23 7.85 -19.91 24.77
C ILE A 23 6.63 -19.05 24.41
N ILE A 24 5.57 -19.08 25.22
CA ILE A 24 4.38 -18.24 25.01
C ILE A 24 4.73 -16.76 25.07
N SER A 25 5.51 -16.35 26.08
CA SER A 25 5.97 -14.96 26.23
C SER A 25 6.85 -14.51 25.04
N PHE A 26 7.76 -15.39 24.59
CA PHE A 26 8.61 -15.14 23.43
C PHE A 26 7.81 -15.02 22.13
N VAL A 27 6.83 -15.89 21.90
CA VAL A 27 5.92 -15.83 20.74
C VAL A 27 5.04 -14.57 20.79
N LEU A 28 4.53 -14.20 21.98
CA LEU A 28 3.74 -12.98 22.16
C LEU A 28 4.57 -11.72 21.91
N THR A 29 5.81 -11.66 22.40
CA THR A 29 6.70 -10.52 22.13
C THR A 29 7.12 -10.44 20.67
N LEU A 30 7.38 -11.57 20.00
CA LEU A 30 7.65 -11.61 18.57
C LEU A 30 6.45 -11.08 17.76
N THR A 31 5.24 -11.52 18.10
CA THR A 31 4.01 -11.11 17.38
C THR A 31 3.65 -9.66 17.61
N ILE A 32 3.88 -9.11 18.82
CA ILE A 32 3.68 -7.68 19.11
C ILE A 32 4.73 -6.83 18.38
N SER A 33 5.99 -7.27 18.33
CA SER A 33 7.07 -6.57 17.62
C SER A 33 6.84 -6.57 16.10
N LEU A 34 6.34 -7.67 15.53
CA LEU A 34 5.89 -7.76 14.13
C LEU A 34 4.67 -6.88 13.84
N LYS A 35 3.74 -6.72 14.80
CA LYS A 35 2.55 -5.85 14.64
C LYS A 35 2.89 -4.36 14.76
N ALA A 36 3.89 -4.01 15.57
CA ALA A 36 4.31 -2.63 15.80
C ALA A 36 5.06 -2.00 14.61
N GLN A 37 5.43 -2.78 13.59
CA GLN A 37 6.07 -2.29 12.37
C GLN A 37 5.09 -1.97 11.22
N ILE A 38 3.78 -1.97 11.48
CA ILE A 38 2.81 -1.38 10.54
C ILE A 38 2.46 0.03 11.05
N GLU A 39 3.48 0.83 11.37
CA GLU A 39 3.32 2.27 11.30
C GLU A 39 3.16 2.63 9.82
N TYR A 40 2.25 3.57 9.52
CA TYR A 40 2.11 4.11 8.18
C TYR A 40 3.41 4.83 7.81
N GLU A 41 4.37 4.11 7.24
CA GLU A 41 5.64 4.69 6.80
C GLU A 41 5.33 5.74 5.73
N ILE A 42 5.43 7.02 6.11
CA ILE A 42 5.21 8.13 5.21
C ILE A 42 6.42 8.19 4.28
N VAL A 43 6.22 7.83 3.02
CA VAL A 43 7.26 7.91 1.99
C VAL A 43 7.26 9.32 1.39
N GLN A 44 8.34 10.06 1.62
CA GLN A 44 8.45 11.50 1.30
C GLN A 44 9.51 11.82 0.24
N SER A 45 10.35 10.86 -0.12
CA SER A 45 11.47 11.03 -1.05
C SER A 45 11.57 9.87 -2.05
N LYS A 46 12.29 10.10 -3.16
CA LYS A 46 12.62 9.03 -4.13
C LYS A 46 13.35 7.85 -3.48
N ALA A 47 14.36 8.11 -2.65
CA ALA A 47 15.12 7.05 -1.98
C ALA A 47 14.25 6.17 -1.08
N GLN A 48 13.35 6.77 -0.28
CA GLN A 48 12.38 6.03 0.52
C GLN A 48 11.39 5.26 -0.35
N ASN A 49 11.00 5.82 -1.50
CA ASN A 49 10.12 5.12 -2.44
C ASN A 49 10.81 3.92 -3.08
N ASP A 50 12.09 4.04 -3.43
CA ASP A 50 12.89 2.95 -3.98
C ASP A 50 13.06 1.83 -2.95
N GLU A 51 13.34 2.17 -1.68
CA GLU A 51 13.38 1.20 -0.57
C GLU A 51 12.02 0.53 -0.34
N TRP A 52 10.93 1.30 -0.36
CA TRP A 52 9.58 0.77 -0.23
C TRP A 52 9.21 -0.17 -1.39
N ILE A 53 9.57 0.18 -2.64
CA ILE A 53 9.39 -0.67 -3.81
C ILE A 53 10.21 -1.96 -3.66
N GLN A 54 11.44 -1.88 -3.17
CA GLN A 54 12.28 -3.05 -2.93
C GLN A 54 11.63 -4.00 -1.91
N LYS A 55 11.25 -3.49 -0.72
CA LYS A 55 10.54 -4.28 0.30
C LYS A 55 9.28 -4.92 -0.28
N LEU A 56 8.52 -4.17 -1.07
CA LEU A 56 7.30 -4.65 -1.69
C LEU A 56 7.55 -5.79 -2.70
N LYS A 57 8.61 -5.70 -3.51
CA LYS A 57 9.02 -6.76 -4.46
C LYS A 57 9.40 -8.07 -3.75
N GLU A 58 10.05 -7.97 -2.60
CA GLU A 58 10.53 -9.12 -1.81
C GLU A 58 9.42 -9.78 -0.96
N SER A 59 8.29 -9.11 -0.82
CA SER A 59 7.18 -9.53 0.03
C SER A 59 6.24 -10.54 -0.62
N ASP A 60 5.60 -11.37 0.20
CA ASP A 60 4.51 -12.25 -0.26
C ASP A 60 3.29 -11.44 -0.74
N PHE A 61 2.39 -12.09 -1.49
CA PHE A 61 1.25 -11.41 -2.09
C PHE A 61 0.27 -10.79 -1.08
N GLN A 62 0.09 -11.40 0.09
CA GLN A 62 -0.82 -10.86 1.12
C GLN A 62 -0.24 -9.59 1.73
N TYR A 63 1.06 -9.62 2.02
CA TYR A 63 1.78 -8.48 2.54
C TYR A 63 1.91 -7.37 1.50
N GLN A 64 2.10 -7.71 0.21
CA GLN A 64 2.05 -6.74 -0.88
C GLN A 64 0.73 -5.97 -0.93
N LEU A 65 -0.40 -6.67 -0.81
CA LEU A 65 -1.71 -6.04 -0.76
C LEU A 65 -1.85 -5.11 0.45
N LEU A 66 -1.33 -5.52 1.62
CA LEU A 66 -1.35 -4.70 2.83
C LEU A 66 -0.51 -3.43 2.67
N MET A 67 0.74 -3.56 2.21
CA MET A 67 1.64 -2.43 1.96
C MET A 67 1.04 -1.42 0.97
N ILE A 68 0.46 -1.89 -0.13
CA ILE A 68 -0.19 -1.02 -1.13
C ILE A 68 -1.37 -0.27 -0.53
N LYS A 69 -2.23 -0.96 0.23
CA LYS A 69 -3.39 -0.31 0.87
C LYS A 69 -2.95 0.80 1.81
N ASN A 70 -1.95 0.53 2.64
CA ASN A 70 -1.40 1.52 3.54
C ASN A 70 -0.80 2.69 2.76
N ARG A 71 -0.06 2.40 1.68
CA ARG A 71 0.53 3.45 0.85
C ARG A 71 -0.51 4.36 0.20
N ILE A 72 -1.57 3.80 -0.37
CA ILE A 72 -2.68 4.57 -0.96
C ILE A 72 -3.33 5.49 0.08
N LEU A 73 -3.60 4.98 1.30
CA LEU A 73 -4.18 5.80 2.38
C LEU A 73 -3.24 6.92 2.81
N SER A 74 -1.96 6.61 3.03
CA SER A 74 -0.94 7.60 3.41
C SER A 74 -0.80 8.70 2.36
N ASP A 75 -0.79 8.33 1.08
CA ASP A 75 -0.60 9.26 -0.03
C ASP A 75 -1.75 10.28 -0.17
N THR A 76 -2.94 10.01 0.37
CA THR A 76 -4.06 10.98 0.32
C THR A 76 -3.81 12.27 1.11
N ASN A 77 -2.94 12.21 2.12
CA ASN A 77 -2.63 13.36 3.00
C ASN A 77 -1.36 14.11 2.58
N LEU A 78 -0.70 13.69 1.50
CA LEU A 78 0.57 14.24 1.06
C LEU A 78 0.41 15.08 -0.21
N TYR A 79 1.17 16.17 -0.31
CA TYR A 79 1.13 17.11 -1.43
C TYR A 79 2.40 16.99 -2.28
N ILE A 80 2.26 16.91 -3.60
CA ILE A 80 3.38 17.02 -4.55
C ILE A 80 3.35 18.44 -5.09
N GLU A 81 4.50 19.11 -5.05
CA GLU A 81 4.60 20.42 -5.68
C GLU A 81 4.57 20.26 -7.21
N PRO A 82 3.66 20.95 -7.91
CA PRO A 82 3.61 20.96 -9.36
C PRO A 82 4.91 21.59 -9.87
N THR A 83 5.88 20.78 -10.26
CA THR A 83 7.16 21.26 -10.82
C THR A 83 7.39 20.65 -12.18
N LYS A 84 7.34 21.51 -13.20
CA LYS A 84 7.83 21.44 -14.61
C LYS A 84 7.53 20.22 -15.49
N CYS A 85 7.09 19.08 -14.97
CA CYS A 85 6.79 17.88 -15.77
C CYS A 85 5.29 17.71 -16.09
N GLU A 86 4.46 18.68 -15.72
CA GLU A 86 2.99 18.61 -15.85
C GLU A 86 2.46 19.35 -17.10
N GLU A 87 3.31 19.64 -18.09
CA GLU A 87 2.86 20.04 -19.43
C GLU A 87 2.64 18.82 -20.33
N ILE A 88 1.93 17.79 -19.87
CA ILE A 88 1.47 16.72 -20.76
C ILE A 88 0.03 16.39 -20.41
N SER A 89 -0.84 16.56 -21.41
CA SER A 89 -2.29 16.34 -21.38
C SER A 89 -2.64 14.97 -20.79
N SER A 90 -2.93 14.91 -19.50
CA SER A 90 -3.83 13.90 -18.98
C SER A 90 -5.18 14.58 -18.80
N GLU A 91 -6.25 13.99 -19.32
CA GLU A 91 -7.63 14.48 -19.14
C GLU A 91 -8.10 14.46 -17.65
N TYR A 92 -7.19 14.28 -16.68
CA TYR A 92 -7.50 13.83 -15.33
C TYR A 92 -6.73 14.54 -14.20
N GLU A 93 -5.97 15.61 -14.46
CA GLU A 93 -5.37 16.43 -13.40
C GLU A 93 -6.11 17.76 -13.26
N ILE A 94 -6.88 17.92 -12.19
CA ILE A 94 -7.36 19.23 -11.71
C ILE A 94 -6.42 19.63 -10.57
N TYR A 95 -6.05 20.91 -10.51
CA TYR A 95 -5.33 21.49 -9.37
C TYR A 95 -6.36 22.27 -8.54
N LEU A 96 -6.71 21.80 -7.34
CA LEU A 96 -7.47 22.60 -6.37
C LEU A 96 -6.47 23.38 -5.53
N ASP A 97 -6.25 24.61 -5.94
CA ASP A 97 -5.26 25.56 -5.42
C ASP A 97 -5.59 26.12 -4.01
N SER A 98 -6.51 25.49 -3.25
CA SER A 98 -7.19 26.20 -2.16
C SER A 98 -7.24 25.54 -0.79
N ILE A 99 -6.71 24.34 -0.57
CA ILE A 99 -6.81 23.70 0.76
C ILE A 99 -5.51 23.85 1.55
N LYS A 100 -5.37 25.02 2.19
CA LYS A 100 -4.35 25.39 3.20
C LYS A 100 -4.46 24.59 4.52
N ASN A 101 -4.61 23.27 4.47
CA ASN A 101 -4.52 22.43 5.67
C ASN A 101 -3.23 21.62 5.61
N VAL A 102 -2.16 22.14 6.21
CA VAL A 102 -0.90 21.48 6.63
C VAL A 102 -0.67 20.13 5.95
N ARG A 103 -0.17 20.16 4.70
CA ARG A 103 0.26 18.95 3.99
C ARG A 103 1.77 18.97 3.83
N HIS A 104 2.40 17.84 4.10
CA HIS A 104 3.84 17.69 3.88
C HIS A 104 4.10 17.61 2.37
N LYS A 105 5.03 18.44 1.89
CA LYS A 105 5.59 18.34 0.54
C LYS A 105 6.32 17.00 0.42
N VAL A 106 6.03 16.25 -0.64
CA VAL A 106 6.67 14.96 -0.90
C VAL A 106 7.09 14.81 -2.36
N GLU A 107 8.19 14.10 -2.53
CA GLU A 107 8.67 13.53 -3.79
C GLU A 107 8.49 12.00 -3.68
N GLY A 108 8.24 11.28 -4.78
CA GLY A 108 8.19 9.81 -4.69
C GLY A 108 6.81 9.14 -4.63
N LYS A 109 5.72 9.76 -5.13
CA LYS A 109 4.45 9.02 -5.29
C LYS A 109 4.45 8.19 -6.57
N PRO A 110 4.21 6.87 -6.50
CA PRO A 110 4.12 6.03 -7.68
C PRO A 110 2.80 6.28 -8.43
N MET A 111 2.80 5.90 -9.70
CA MET A 111 1.58 5.74 -10.49
C MET A 111 0.98 4.34 -10.31
N TRP A 112 -0.32 4.23 -10.47
CA TRP A 112 -1.06 2.98 -10.30
C TRP A 112 -1.78 2.62 -11.59
N ALA A 113 -1.42 1.50 -12.20
CA ALA A 113 -2.08 0.94 -13.37
C ALA A 113 -2.95 -0.25 -12.98
N PHE A 114 -4.26 -0.18 -13.21
CA PHE A 114 -5.16 -1.32 -13.08
C PHE A 114 -5.35 -1.97 -14.44
N ILE A 115 -4.99 -3.25 -14.56
CA ILE A 115 -4.84 -3.92 -15.86
C ILE A 115 -5.72 -5.18 -15.93
N TYR A 116 -6.41 -5.39 -17.05
CA TYR A 116 -7.03 -6.65 -17.41
C TYR A 116 -6.73 -6.97 -18.88
N LYS A 117 -5.85 -7.96 -19.13
CA LYS A 117 -5.30 -8.22 -20.47
C LYS A 117 -4.69 -6.91 -21.01
N ASP A 118 -5.12 -6.46 -22.18
CA ASP A 118 -4.62 -5.24 -22.83
C ASP A 118 -5.40 -3.98 -22.43
N ASP A 119 -6.50 -4.13 -21.67
CA ASP A 119 -7.25 -2.99 -21.13
C ASP A 119 -6.58 -2.50 -19.84
N TYR A 120 -6.31 -1.20 -19.73
CA TYR A 120 -5.76 -0.60 -18.53
C TYR A 120 -6.43 0.72 -18.14
N TYR A 121 -6.30 1.08 -16.87
CA TYR A 121 -6.67 2.41 -16.37
C TYR A 121 -5.62 2.88 -15.37
N ILE A 122 -5.11 4.09 -15.57
CA ILE A 122 -4.01 4.63 -14.79
C ILE A 122 -4.53 5.76 -13.91
N ILE A 123 -4.03 5.78 -12.68
CA ILE A 123 -4.27 6.88 -11.75
C ILE A 123 -3.01 7.27 -11.01
N ARG A 124 -3.01 8.53 -10.60
CA ARG A 124 -2.14 9.06 -9.58
C ARG A 124 -3.02 9.51 -8.42
N PHE A 125 -2.75 9.03 -7.20
CA PHE A 125 -3.44 9.54 -6.02
C PHE A 125 -2.86 10.92 -5.67
N THR A 126 -3.44 11.94 -6.29
CA THR A 126 -3.12 13.34 -6.00
C THR A 126 -3.90 13.82 -4.78
N ASN A 127 -3.54 15.01 -4.32
CA ASN A 127 -4.15 15.76 -3.23
C ASN A 127 -5.67 16.05 -3.40
N LEU A 128 -6.23 15.73 -4.58
CA LEU A 128 -7.63 15.99 -4.95
C LEU A 128 -8.60 14.84 -4.71
N VAL A 129 -8.08 13.62 -4.50
CA VAL A 129 -8.94 12.46 -4.31
C VAL A 129 -9.58 12.56 -2.92
N LYS A 130 -10.92 12.72 -2.85
CA LYS A 130 -11.61 12.69 -1.55
C LYS A 130 -11.26 11.38 -0.83
N ASN A 131 -10.96 11.46 0.46
CA ASN A 131 -10.52 10.32 1.29
C ASN A 131 -11.43 9.08 1.11
N ILE A 132 -12.74 9.28 0.96
CA ILE A 132 -13.72 8.22 0.72
C ILE A 132 -13.39 7.32 -0.50
N TYR A 133 -12.87 7.87 -1.60
CA TYR A 133 -12.56 7.08 -2.80
C TYR A 133 -11.27 6.29 -2.65
N ALA A 134 -10.28 6.83 -1.93
CA ALA A 134 -9.09 6.05 -1.57
C ALA A 134 -9.47 4.86 -0.67
N ILE A 135 -10.39 5.06 0.28
CA ILE A 135 -10.97 3.97 1.08
C ILE A 135 -11.68 2.94 0.20
N GLU A 136 -12.46 3.38 -0.80
CA GLU A 136 -13.13 2.46 -1.73
C GLU A 136 -12.13 1.65 -2.57
N ILE A 137 -11.06 2.27 -3.06
CA ILE A 137 -9.99 1.54 -3.77
C ILE A 137 -9.29 0.55 -2.82
N VAL A 138 -8.95 0.95 -1.61
CA VAL A 138 -8.34 0.07 -0.60
C VAL A 138 -9.22 -1.14 -0.29
N ASN A 139 -10.53 -0.92 -0.13
CA ASN A 139 -11.52 -1.99 0.04
C ASN A 139 -11.70 -2.84 -1.22
N PHE A 140 -11.44 -2.24 -2.39
CA PHE A 140 -11.42 -2.95 -3.65
C PHE A 140 -10.28 -3.97 -3.71
N LEU A 141 -9.08 -3.61 -3.26
CA LEU A 141 -7.86 -4.43 -3.33
C LEU A 141 -7.97 -5.67 -2.41
N ASN A 142 -8.15 -6.85 -3.00
CA ASN A 142 -8.08 -8.13 -2.29
C ASN A 142 -7.76 -9.30 -3.23
N GLU A 143 -7.37 -10.43 -2.65
CA GLU A 143 -6.98 -11.62 -3.39
C GLU A 143 -8.06 -12.16 -4.32
N LYS A 144 -9.36 -11.94 -4.01
CA LYS A 144 -10.45 -12.39 -4.88
C LYS A 144 -10.53 -11.59 -6.17
N ARG A 145 -9.95 -10.38 -6.22
CA ARG A 145 -10.04 -9.46 -7.35
C ARG A 145 -8.71 -9.23 -8.05
N ILE A 146 -7.60 -9.32 -7.33
CA ILE A 146 -6.23 -9.09 -7.82
C ILE A 146 -5.61 -10.44 -8.21
N LYS A 147 -5.00 -10.49 -9.40
CA LYS A 147 -4.30 -11.66 -9.94
C LYS A 147 -2.82 -11.64 -9.57
N LYS A 148 -2.16 -10.50 -9.76
CA LYS A 148 -0.75 -10.27 -9.46
C LYS A 148 -0.49 -8.77 -9.37
N ILE A 149 0.62 -8.41 -8.76
CA ILE A 149 1.17 -7.05 -8.75
C ILE A 149 2.52 -7.11 -9.45
N VAL A 150 2.78 -6.18 -10.36
CA VAL A 150 4.04 -6.05 -11.10
C VAL A 150 4.56 -4.62 -10.92
N PHE A 151 5.87 -4.49 -10.91
CA PHE A 151 6.56 -3.22 -10.75
C PHE A 151 7.33 -2.94 -12.03
N ALA A 152 6.94 -1.90 -12.77
CA ALA A 152 7.71 -1.48 -13.91
C ALA A 152 8.84 -0.57 -13.43
N GLU A 153 10.07 -0.90 -13.82
CA GLU A 153 11.24 -0.08 -13.52
C GLU A 153 11.11 1.28 -14.22
N SER A 154 11.67 2.33 -13.60
CA SER A 154 11.52 3.72 -14.06
C SER A 154 11.94 3.89 -15.51
N GLY A 155 13.03 3.26 -15.95
CA GLY A 155 13.52 3.36 -17.33
C GLY A 155 12.57 2.78 -18.39
N ASN A 156 11.90 1.66 -18.09
CA ASN A 156 10.95 1.05 -19.02
C ASN A 156 9.59 1.76 -18.99
N SER A 157 9.15 2.20 -17.81
CA SER A 157 7.87 2.89 -17.66
C SER A 157 7.90 4.33 -18.19
N GLU A 158 9.02 5.06 -18.05
CA GLU A 158 9.18 6.43 -18.59
C GLU A 158 9.06 6.46 -20.13
N SER A 159 9.45 5.40 -20.82
CA SER A 159 9.31 5.31 -22.27
C SER A 159 7.85 5.24 -22.75
N PHE A 160 6.95 4.65 -21.95
CA PHE A 160 5.54 4.49 -22.28
C PHE A 160 4.64 5.54 -21.63
N PHE A 161 4.99 5.98 -20.43
CA PHE A 161 4.18 6.86 -19.61
C PHE A 161 4.81 8.23 -19.40
N GLY A 162 6.04 8.48 -19.84
CA GLY A 162 6.72 9.77 -19.71
C GLY A 162 7.25 10.04 -18.29
N SER A 163 7.63 11.30 -18.03
CA SER A 163 8.21 11.74 -16.75
C SER A 163 7.29 11.54 -15.53
N ILE A 164 5.99 11.28 -15.74
CA ILE A 164 5.04 11.00 -14.67
C ILE A 164 5.30 9.65 -13.97
N SER A 165 5.94 8.68 -14.63
CA SER A 165 6.36 7.40 -14.02
C SER A 165 7.75 7.45 -13.39
N TYR A 166 8.36 8.63 -13.26
CA TYR A 166 9.70 8.82 -12.69
C TYR A 166 9.87 8.27 -11.26
N TYR A 167 8.77 8.19 -10.51
CA TYR A 167 8.70 7.60 -9.17
C TYR A 167 8.15 6.17 -9.16
N GLY A 168 8.14 5.52 -10.34
CA GLY A 168 7.72 4.14 -10.53
C GLY A 168 6.26 3.98 -10.91
N LEU A 169 5.97 2.84 -11.55
CA LEU A 169 4.63 2.41 -11.92
C LEU A 169 4.34 1.05 -11.28
N ILE A 170 3.21 0.99 -10.57
CA ILE A 170 2.70 -0.22 -9.93
C ILE A 170 1.52 -0.74 -10.73
N GLU A 171 1.72 -1.90 -11.35
CA GLU A 171 0.74 -2.59 -12.16
C GLU A 171 -0.04 -3.61 -11.34
N ILE A 172 -1.32 -3.35 -11.15
CA ILE A 172 -2.26 -4.20 -10.44
C ILE A 172 -3.08 -4.97 -11.49
N SER A 173 -2.67 -6.21 -11.76
CA SER A 173 -3.40 -7.10 -12.67
C SER A 173 -4.66 -7.62 -12.01
N LEU A 174 -5.81 -7.47 -12.67
CA LEU A 174 -7.13 -7.86 -12.19
C LEU A 174 -7.54 -9.22 -12.75
N LYS A 175 -8.29 -9.99 -11.96
CA LYS A 175 -8.80 -11.31 -12.37
C LYS A 175 -9.89 -11.24 -13.46
N THR A 176 -10.64 -10.13 -13.55
CA THR A 176 -11.79 -10.01 -14.47
C THR A 176 -11.94 -8.61 -15.06
N LYS A 177 -12.53 -8.51 -16.26
CA LYS A 177 -12.91 -7.21 -16.86
C LYS A 177 -13.92 -6.44 -15.99
N ARG A 178 -14.80 -7.15 -15.28
CA ARG A 178 -15.77 -6.54 -14.35
C ARG A 178 -15.07 -5.80 -13.21
N ASN A 179 -13.96 -6.34 -12.72
CA ASN A 179 -13.14 -5.70 -11.69
C ASN A 179 -12.53 -4.39 -12.22
N LEU A 180 -12.02 -4.37 -13.46
CA LEU A 180 -11.50 -3.15 -14.09
C LEU A 180 -12.59 -2.07 -14.20
N LYS A 181 -13.78 -2.43 -14.73
CA LYS A 181 -14.92 -1.50 -14.82
C LYS A 181 -15.33 -0.90 -13.47
N LYS A 182 -15.27 -1.69 -12.39
CA LYS A 182 -15.58 -1.21 -11.03
C LYS A 182 -14.56 -0.17 -10.55
N VAL A 183 -13.27 -0.41 -10.75
CA VAL A 183 -12.21 0.53 -10.38
C VAL A 183 -12.37 1.84 -11.16
N ILE A 184 -12.56 1.75 -12.48
CA ILE A 184 -12.82 2.92 -13.33
C ILE A 184 -14.01 3.72 -12.81
N LYS A 185 -15.10 3.05 -12.41
CA LYS A 185 -16.28 3.72 -11.85
C LYS A 185 -15.93 4.49 -10.57
N ILE A 186 -15.28 3.84 -9.60
CA ILE A 186 -14.85 4.47 -8.34
C ILE A 186 -14.02 5.73 -8.62
N ILE A 187 -13.07 5.63 -9.57
CA ILE A 187 -12.18 6.73 -9.90
C ILE A 187 -12.92 7.86 -10.61
N LYS A 188 -13.78 7.57 -11.59
CA LYS A 188 -14.55 8.59 -12.30
C LYS A 188 -15.49 9.34 -11.35
N GLU A 189 -16.10 8.64 -10.40
CA GLU A 189 -16.91 9.26 -9.34
C GLU A 189 -16.06 10.14 -8.42
N ALA A 190 -14.77 9.84 -8.24
CA ALA A 190 -13.84 10.67 -7.50
C ALA A 190 -13.50 12.00 -8.20
N HIS A 191 -13.48 12.00 -9.54
CA HIS A 191 -13.09 13.14 -10.37
C HIS A 191 -14.28 13.98 -10.84
N ALA A 192 -15.51 13.47 -10.73
CA ALA A 192 -16.70 14.27 -11.04
C ALA A 192 -16.87 15.36 -9.96
N PRO A 193 -16.72 16.67 -10.29
CA PRO A 193 -17.11 17.72 -9.36
C PRO A 193 -18.59 17.52 -9.06
N ASN A 194 -18.98 17.64 -7.78
CA ASN A 194 -20.38 17.52 -7.37
C ASN A 194 -21.25 18.49 -8.20
N SER A 195 -21.87 18.03 -9.28
CA SER A 195 -22.84 18.79 -10.07
C SER A 195 -24.23 18.81 -9.43
N LYS A 196 -24.28 18.59 -8.11
CA LYS A 196 -25.50 18.57 -7.29
C LYS A 196 -25.16 19.10 -5.90
N SER A 197 -25.08 20.43 -5.81
CA SER A 197 -25.42 21.18 -4.61
C SER A 197 -26.85 21.68 -4.76
#